data_AF-A0A3M1RB05-F1
#
_entry.id   AF-A0A3M1RB05-F1
#
_cell.length_a   1.000
_cell.length_b   1.000
_cell.length_c   1.000
_cell.angle_alpha   90.00
_cell.angle_beta   90.00
_cell.angle_gamma   90.00
#
_symmetry.space_group_name_H-M   'P 1'
#
loop_
_entity.id
_entity.type
_entity.pdbx_description
1 polymer ?
#
loop_
_entity_poly.entity_id
_entity_poly.type
_entity_poly.pdbx_seq_one_letter_code
_entity_poly.pdbx_strand_id
1 'polypeptide(L)'
;MREAIDRVRAGKGPVLIEAVTYRIGAHTTADDPTRYRPEQELAVWVQRDPIKRFRLYLQQKGLWSESWEEEIKTESAERIEAAVVQMEESLPPAPEDVFRYTFAQLTPPLQEQQDDFLAFLAQQKEE
;
A
#
# COMPACT_ATOMS: atom_id res chain seq x y z
N MET A 1 3.32 11.52 18.11
CA MET A 1 4.22 11.66 16.95
C MET A 1 4.97 13.00 16.94
N ARG A 2 4.26 14.14 17.04
CA ARG A 2 4.87 15.48 17.05
C ARG A 2 6.06 15.61 18.02
N GLU A 3 5.88 15.23 19.28
CA GLU A 3 6.96 15.27 20.28
C GLU A 3 8.22 14.49 19.87
N ALA A 4 8.06 13.28 19.34
CA ALA A 4 9.19 12.47 18.89
C ALA A 4 9.92 13.13 17.70
N ILE A 5 9.17 13.69 16.75
CA ILE A 5 9.73 14.44 15.62
C ILE A 5 10.51 15.65 16.13
N ASP A 6 9.93 16.43 17.03
CA ASP A 6 10.55 17.64 17.58
C ASP A 6 11.83 17.28 18.35
N ARG A 7 11.81 16.19 19.11
CA ARG A 7 12.97 15.66 19.81
C ARG A 7 14.12 15.29 18.85
N VAL A 8 13.82 14.54 17.80
CA VAL A 8 14.81 14.11 16.80
C VAL A 8 15.38 15.31 16.07
N ARG A 9 14.53 16.25 15.63
CA ARG A 9 14.94 17.48 14.94
C ARG A 9 15.77 18.40 15.84
N ALA A 10 15.51 18.40 17.14
CA ALA A 10 16.32 19.12 18.13
C ALA A 10 17.66 18.43 18.44
N GLY A 11 18.04 17.36 17.72
CA GLY A 11 19.31 16.66 17.89
C GLY A 11 19.38 15.78 19.13
N LYS A 12 18.25 15.45 19.78
CA LYS A 12 18.21 14.70 21.06
C LYS A 12 18.22 13.17 20.88
N GLY A 13 18.72 12.70 19.74
CA GLY A 13 18.79 11.30 19.36
C GLY A 13 17.47 10.71 18.84
N PRO A 14 17.52 9.46 18.34
CA PRO A 14 16.37 8.76 17.80
C PRO A 14 15.34 8.38 18.87
N VAL A 15 14.12 8.06 18.44
CA VAL A 15 13.01 7.61 19.29
C VAL A 15 12.39 6.36 18.68
N LEU A 16 12.16 5.34 19.51
CA LEU A 16 11.33 4.19 19.16
C LEU A 16 9.88 4.45 19.59
N ILE A 17 8.92 4.14 18.71
CA ILE A 17 7.49 4.24 19.01
C ILE A 17 6.85 2.90 18.71
N GLU A 18 6.26 2.29 19.73
CA GLU A 18 5.45 1.08 19.58
C GLU A 18 3.97 1.47 19.49
N ALA A 19 3.37 1.27 18.33
CA ALA A 19 1.95 1.46 18.10
C ALA A 19 1.22 0.11 18.19
N VAL A 20 0.72 -0.20 19.38
CA VAL A 20 -0.04 -1.44 19.62
C VAL A 20 -1.35 -1.40 18.84
N THR A 21 -1.47 -2.25 17.83
CA THR A 21 -2.59 -2.29 16.87
C THR A 21 -2.94 -3.72 16.46
N TYR A 22 -3.92 -3.87 15.57
CA TYR A 22 -4.41 -5.15 15.11
C TYR A 22 -4.68 -5.18 13.61
N ARG A 23 -4.22 -6.24 12.94
CA ARG A 23 -4.56 -6.52 11.54
C ARG A 23 -5.87 -7.29 11.48
N ILE A 24 -6.97 -6.58 11.24
CA ILE A 24 -8.32 -7.18 11.18
C ILE A 24 -8.40 -8.27 10.09
N GLY A 25 -7.87 -7.99 8.89
CA GLY A 25 -7.82 -8.94 7.77
C GLY A 25 -6.75 -10.03 7.89
N ALA A 26 -6.69 -10.87 6.85
CA ALA A 26 -5.64 -11.86 6.64
C ALA A 26 -4.25 -11.20 6.49
N HIS A 27 -3.19 -12.01 6.52
CA HIS A 27 -1.83 -11.51 6.29
C HIS A 27 -1.64 -10.96 4.89
N THR A 28 -2.18 -11.69 3.91
CA THR A 28 -2.19 -11.39 2.49
C THR A 28 -3.41 -12.08 1.87
N THR A 29 -3.63 -11.92 0.57
CA THR A 29 -4.68 -12.62 -0.17
C THR A 29 -4.49 -14.14 -0.25
N ALA A 30 -3.27 -14.64 -0.03
CA ALA A 30 -2.95 -16.07 -0.04
C ALA A 30 -3.03 -16.74 1.35
N ASP A 31 -3.46 -16.00 2.38
CA ASP A 31 -3.43 -16.44 3.77
C ASP A 31 -4.82 -16.73 4.33
N ASP A 32 -4.90 -17.70 5.24
CA ASP A 32 -6.09 -18.03 6.01
C ASP A 32 -5.84 -17.87 7.52
N PRO A 33 -6.29 -16.75 8.13
CA PRO A 33 -6.06 -16.47 9.53
C PRO A 33 -6.81 -17.41 10.48
N THR A 34 -7.87 -18.10 10.02
CA THR A 34 -8.67 -18.99 10.88
C THR A 34 -7.86 -20.18 11.40
N ARG A 35 -6.75 -20.51 10.74
CA ARG A 35 -5.83 -21.60 11.10
C ARG A 35 -5.00 -21.31 12.34
N TYR A 36 -4.76 -20.05 12.66
CA TYR A 36 -3.77 -19.66 13.68
C TYR A 36 -4.25 -18.52 14.59
N ARG A 37 -5.47 -18.01 14.39
CA ARG A 37 -6.02 -16.88 15.13
C ARG A 37 -7.42 -17.18 15.64
N PRO A 38 -7.67 -17.09 16.96
CA PRO A 38 -9.00 -17.27 17.53
C PRO A 38 -9.93 -16.14 17.08
N GLU A 39 -11.18 -16.47 16.76
CA GLU A 39 -12.19 -15.47 16.40
C GLU A 39 -12.50 -14.50 17.54
N GLN A 40 -12.40 -14.97 18.79
CA GLN A 40 -12.64 -14.15 19.99
C GLN A 40 -11.62 -13.02 20.11
N GLU A 41 -10.38 -13.26 19.70
CA GLU A 41 -9.34 -12.23 19.68
C GLU A 41 -9.69 -11.13 18.67
N LEU A 42 -10.05 -11.53 17.44
CA LEU A 42 -10.49 -10.60 16.40
C LEU A 42 -11.68 -9.76 16.86
N ALA A 43 -12.68 -10.39 17.49
CA ALA A 43 -13.88 -9.70 17.95
C ALA A 43 -13.57 -8.56 18.94
N VAL A 44 -12.62 -8.77 19.87
CA VAL A 44 -12.18 -7.73 20.81
C VAL A 44 -11.55 -6.55 20.08
N TRP A 45 -10.76 -6.81 19.04
CA TRP A 45 -10.07 -5.77 18.28
C TRP A 45 -10.96 -5.01 17.30
N VAL A 46 -11.95 -5.66 16.71
CA VAL A 46 -12.97 -5.00 15.87
C VAL A 46 -13.74 -3.94 16.68
N GLN A 47 -14.00 -4.19 17.97
CA GLN A 47 -14.62 -3.18 18.84
C GLN A 47 -13.72 -1.96 19.11
N ARG A 48 -12.41 -2.11 18.90
CA ARG A 48 -11.39 -1.05 19.09
C ARG A 48 -11.05 -0.31 17.80
N ASP A 49 -11.86 -0.46 16.75
CA ASP A 49 -11.66 0.20 15.47
C ASP A 49 -11.41 1.72 15.63
N PRO A 50 -10.22 2.22 15.20
CA PRO A 50 -9.87 3.63 15.31
C PRO A 50 -10.79 4.54 14.50
N ILE A 51 -11.35 4.09 13.38
CA ILE A 51 -12.27 4.87 12.54
C ILE A 51 -13.55 5.13 13.33
N LYS A 52 -14.17 4.07 13.87
CA LYS A 52 -15.37 4.18 14.69
C LYS A 52 -15.12 5.06 15.92
N ARG A 53 -13.99 4.88 16.59
CA ARG A 53 -13.62 5.67 17.78
C ARG A 53 -13.49 7.16 17.44
N PHE A 54 -12.81 7.50 16.34
CA PHE A 54 -12.61 8.89 15.95
C PHE A 54 -13.89 9.54 15.41
N ARG A 55 -14.73 8.79 14.69
CA ARG A 55 -16.07 9.22 14.27
C ARG A 55 -16.91 9.67 15.46
N LEU A 56 -17.00 8.84 16.52
CA LEU A 56 -17.74 9.17 17.73
C LEU A 56 -17.19 10.43 18.42
N TYR A 57 -15.87 10.59 18.44
CA TYR A 57 -15.24 11.79 18.98
C TYR A 57 -15.63 13.06 18.19
N LEU A 58 -15.59 13.01 16.85
CA LEU A 58 -15.99 14.14 16.01
C LEU A 58 -17.48 14.45 16.12
N GLN A 59 -18.32 13.42 16.20
CA GLN A 59 -19.76 13.56 16.42
C GLN A 59 -20.07 14.28 17.72
N GLN A 60 -19.40 13.91 18.82
CA GLN A 60 -19.54 14.59 20.12
C GLN A 60 -19.08 16.06 20.08
N LYS A 61 -18.19 16.42 19.16
CA LYS A 61 -17.72 17.79 18.95
C LYS A 61 -18.59 18.59 17.97
N GLY A 62 -19.63 17.99 17.38
CA GLY A 62 -20.43 18.62 16.33
C GLY A 62 -19.65 18.83 15.02
N LEU A 63 -18.58 18.08 14.81
CA LEU A 63 -17.68 18.19 13.64
C LEU A 63 -17.90 17.06 12.61
N TRP A 64 -18.95 16.25 12.80
CA TRP A 64 -19.28 15.12 11.93
C TRP A 64 -20.77 15.10 11.64
N SER A 65 -21.13 14.72 10.41
CA SER A 65 -22.49 14.39 9.99
C SER A 65 -22.48 13.17 9.06
N GLU A 66 -23.63 12.50 8.94
CA GLU A 66 -23.79 11.39 7.99
C GLU A 66 -23.57 11.85 6.54
N SER A 67 -24.07 13.03 6.18
CA SER A 67 -23.89 13.59 4.84
C SER A 67 -22.42 13.79 4.49
N TRP A 68 -21.61 14.25 5.45
CA TRP A 68 -20.17 14.44 5.27
C TRP A 68 -19.42 13.12 5.14
N GLU A 69 -19.81 12.11 5.92
CA GLU A 69 -19.21 10.77 5.79
C GLU A 69 -19.51 10.14 4.43
N GLU A 70 -20.73 10.25 3.93
CA GLU A 70 -21.11 9.73 2.61
C GLU A 70 -20.43 10.49 1.46
N GLU A 71 -20.26 11.81 1.59
CA GLU A 71 -19.47 12.61 0.64
C GLU A 71 -18.02 12.10 0.56
N ILE A 72 -17.35 11.89 1.71
CA ILE A 72 -15.98 11.37 1.75
C ILE A 72 -15.89 9.96 1.16
N LYS A 73 -16.85 9.09 1.46
CA LYS A 73 -16.87 7.72 0.90
C LYS A 73 -16.98 7.76 -0.61
N THR A 74 -17.86 8.62 -1.14
CA THR A 74 -18.06 8.80 -2.58
C THR A 74 -16.79 9.32 -3.24
N GLU A 75 -16.23 10.42 -2.73
CA GLU A 75 -14.96 10.99 -3.25
C GLU A 75 -13.82 9.96 -3.19
N SER A 76 -13.72 9.19 -2.11
CA SER A 76 -12.70 8.16 -1.96
C SER A 76 -12.87 7.04 -2.99
N ALA A 77 -14.10 6.60 -3.23
CA ALA A 77 -14.40 5.57 -4.22
C ALA A 77 -14.09 6.05 -5.64
N GLU A 78 -14.50 7.27 -6.00
CA GLU A 78 -14.20 7.89 -7.30
C GLU A 78 -12.69 8.02 -7.53
N ARG A 79 -11.93 8.41 -6.51
CA ARG A 79 -10.46 8.52 -6.59
C ARG A 79 -9.78 7.17 -6.76
N ILE A 80 -10.28 6.13 -6.10
CA ILE A 80 -9.77 4.76 -6.27
C ILE A 80 -10.06 4.28 -7.69
N GLU A 81 -11.30 4.44 -8.16
CA GLU A 81 -11.71 4.02 -9.51
C GLU A 81 -10.87 4.71 -10.58
N ALA A 82 -10.71 6.04 -10.49
CA ALA A 82 -9.89 6.79 -11.42
C ALA A 82 -8.42 6.32 -11.43
N ALA A 83 -7.86 5.97 -10.26
CA ALA A 83 -6.50 5.45 -10.15
C ALA A 83 -6.36 4.04 -10.76
N VAL A 84 -7.39 3.20 -10.63
CA VAL A 84 -7.43 1.86 -11.25
C VAL A 84 -7.50 2.01 -12.78
N VAL A 85 -8.42 2.82 -13.29
CA VAL A 85 -8.55 3.09 -14.73
C VAL A 85 -7.24 3.63 -15.29
N GLN A 86 -6.61 4.61 -14.63
CA GLN A 86 -5.32 5.14 -15.05
C GLN A 86 -4.23 4.06 -15.10
N MET A 87 -4.23 3.12 -14.15
CA MET A 87 -3.28 2.01 -14.13
C MET A 87 -3.54 1.01 -15.27
N GLU A 88 -4.80 0.67 -15.53
CA GLU A 88 -5.18 -0.27 -16.59
C GLU A 88 -4.93 0.30 -18.00
N GLU A 89 -5.04 1.62 -18.16
CA GLU A 89 -4.70 2.33 -19.40
C GLU A 89 -3.18 2.53 -19.59
N SER A 90 -2.38 2.29 -18.56
CA SER A 90 -0.93 2.46 -18.64
C SER A 90 -0.30 1.37 -19.51
N LEU A 91 0.73 1.75 -20.28
CA LEU A 91 1.47 0.78 -21.08
C LEU A 91 2.18 -0.22 -20.17
N PRO A 92 2.16 -1.52 -20.51
CA PRO A 92 3.00 -2.47 -19.80
C PRO A 92 4.48 -2.05 -19.90
N PRO A 93 5.31 -2.38 -18.91
CA PRO A 93 6.73 -2.13 -18.97
C PRO A 93 7.33 -2.80 -20.21
N ALA A 94 8.35 -2.18 -20.79
CA ALA A 94 9.03 -2.74 -21.94
C ALA A 94 9.79 -4.01 -21.50
N PRO A 95 9.89 -5.07 -22.34
CA PRO A 95 10.61 -6.28 -21.95
C PRO A 95 12.05 -6.02 -21.47
N GLU A 96 12.73 -5.02 -22.03
CA GLU A 96 14.08 -4.60 -21.63
C GLU A 96 14.16 -3.93 -20.24
N ASP A 97 13.04 -3.48 -19.66
CA ASP A 97 13.02 -2.83 -18.35
C ASP A 97 13.52 -3.76 -17.22
N VAL A 98 13.45 -5.08 -17.42
CA VAL A 98 14.01 -6.08 -16.49
C VAL A 98 15.53 -5.92 -16.31
N PHE A 99 16.24 -5.39 -17.31
CA PHE A 99 17.69 -5.17 -17.25
C PHE A 99 18.04 -3.73 -16.86
N ARG A 100 17.28 -2.76 -17.40
CA ARG A 100 17.59 -1.33 -17.41
C ARG A 100 17.88 -0.70 -16.05
N TYR A 101 17.20 -1.14 -14.99
CA TYR A 101 17.25 -0.50 -13.66
C TYR A 101 18.09 -1.28 -12.63
N THR A 102 18.86 -2.29 -13.08
CA THR A 102 19.72 -3.09 -12.20
C THR A 102 20.93 -2.31 -11.68
N PHE A 103 21.53 -1.49 -12.55
CA PHE A 103 22.63 -0.59 -12.24
C PHE A 103 22.34 0.81 -12.78
N ALA A 104 23.09 1.81 -12.32
CA ALA A 104 22.97 3.18 -12.84
C ALA A 104 23.21 3.28 -14.35
N GLN A 105 24.03 2.37 -14.88
CA GLN A 105 24.29 2.20 -16.31
C GLN A 105 24.20 0.71 -16.64
N LEU A 106 23.67 0.40 -17.82
CA LEU A 106 23.61 -0.96 -18.32
C LEU A 106 25.04 -1.49 -18.52
N THR A 107 25.41 -2.51 -17.77
CA THR A 107 26.75 -3.11 -17.84
C THR A 107 26.87 -3.99 -19.10
N PRO A 108 28.07 -4.19 -19.67
CA PRO A 108 28.23 -5.01 -20.88
C PRO A 108 27.61 -6.42 -20.79
N PRO A 109 27.75 -7.19 -19.69
CA PRO A 109 27.10 -8.50 -19.59
C PRO A 109 25.57 -8.45 -19.57
N LEU A 110 24.98 -7.37 -19.04
CA LEU A 110 23.53 -7.18 -19.05
C LEU A 110 23.02 -6.71 -20.42
N GLN A 111 23.84 -5.96 -21.17
CA GLN A 111 23.53 -5.64 -22.56
C GLN A 111 23.45 -6.92 -23.39
N GLU A 112 24.43 -7.81 -23.26
CA GLU A 112 24.42 -9.12 -23.94
C GLU A 112 23.15 -9.92 -23.61
N GLN A 113 22.80 -10.03 -22.32
CA GLN A 113 21.57 -10.73 -21.89
C GLN A 113 20.29 -10.08 -22.39
N GLN A 114 20.24 -8.74 -22.43
CA GLN A 114 19.10 -8.01 -22.97
C GLN A 114 18.93 -8.28 -24.46
N ASP A 115 20.02 -8.24 -25.23
CA ASP A 115 20.00 -8.47 -26.67
C ASP A 115 19.54 -9.90 -26.99
N ASP A 116 20.06 -10.90 -26.26
CA ASP A 116 19.64 -12.29 -26.36
C ASP A 116 18.14 -12.48 -26.04
N PHE A 117 17.65 -11.83 -24.98
CA PHE A 117 16.24 -11.90 -24.58
C PHE A 117 15.30 -11.28 -25.62
N LEU A 118 15.67 -10.11 -26.16
CA LEU A 118 14.88 -9.45 -27.19
C LEU A 118 14.86 -10.26 -28.50
N ALA A 119 15.99 -10.88 -28.87
CA ALA A 119 16.06 -11.79 -30.02
C ALA A 119 15.15 -13.02 -29.82
N PHE A 120 15.15 -13.62 -28.63
CA PHE A 120 14.25 -14.72 -28.28
C PHE A 120 12.76 -14.32 -28.41
N LEU A 121 12.37 -13.17 -27.88
CA LEU A 121 11.00 -12.68 -27.97
C LEU A 121 10.56 -12.36 -29.40
N ALA A 122 11.48 -11.90 -30.26
CA ALA A 122 11.19 -11.65 -31.67
C ALA A 122 10.86 -12.97 -32.41
N GLN A 123 11.63 -14.03 -32.18
CA GLN A 123 11.40 -15.35 -32.78
C GLN A 123 10.03 -15.93 -32.37
N GLN A 124 9.63 -15.76 -31.11
CA GLN A 124 8.34 -16.24 -30.59
C GLN A 124 7.11 -15.49 -31.13
N LYS A 125 7.29 -14.31 -31.73
CA LYS A 125 6.18 -13.54 -32.34
C LYS A 125 5.93 -13.89 -33.82
N GLU A 126 6.88 -14.58 -34.46
CA GLU A 126 6.79 -14.98 -35.87
C GLU A 126 6.12 -16.36 -36.06
N GLU A 127 5.95 -17.12 -34.98
CA GLU A 127 5.18 -18.39 -34.90
C GLU A 127 3.72 -18.18 -34.50
#